data_AF-A0A8J7KHD6-F1
#
_entry.id   AF-A0A8J7KHD6-F1
#
_cell.length_a   1.000
_cell.length_b   1.000
_cell.length_c   1.000
_cell.angle_alpha   90.00
_cell.angle_beta   90.00
_cell.angle_gamma   90.00
#
_symmetry.space_group_name_H-M   'P 1'
#
loop_
_entity.id
_entity.type
_entity.pdbx_description
1 polymer ?
#
loop_
_entity_poly.entity_id
_entity_poly.type
_entity_poly.pdbx_seq_one_letter_code
_entity_poly.pdbx_strand_id
1 'polypeptide(L)' 'MRMPTGPESVALNLPPGTPVVDLTRTTYDTEGRAVEVMLAILAGDMVTFAYEFPIPD' A
#
# COMPACT_ATOMS: atom_id res chain seq x y z
N MET A 1 -7.96 1.05 -4.75
CA MET A 1 -8.60 1.17 -3.42
C MET A 1 -9.80 0.25 -3.36
N ARG A 2 -10.16 -0.23 -2.17
CA ARG A 2 -11.38 -1.01 -1.90
C ARG A 2 -11.95 -0.65 -0.52
N MET A 3 -13.18 -1.06 -0.24
CA MET A 3 -13.70 -1.00 1.12
C MET A 3 -12.98 -2.00 2.02
N PRO A 4 -12.79 -1.67 3.31
CA PRO A 4 -12.16 -2.57 4.26
C PRO A 4 -13.06 -3.76 4.57
N THR A 5 -12.45 -4.86 4.97
CA THR A 5 -13.12 -5.95 5.70
C THR A 5 -13.41 -5.51 7.14
N GLY A 6 -14.24 -6.29 7.84
CA GLY A 6 -14.51 -6.06 9.27
C GLY A 6 -13.22 -6.03 10.11
N PRO A 7 -12.34 -7.06 10.02
CA PRO A 7 -11.08 -7.08 10.75
C PRO A 7 -10.15 -5.90 10.44
N GLU A 8 -10.04 -5.48 9.17
CA GLU A 8 -9.22 -4.32 8.78
C GLU A 8 -9.75 -3.02 9.37
N SER A 9 -11.07 -2.84 9.38
CA SER A 9 -11.72 -1.67 9.98
C SER A 9 -11.40 -1.53 11.46
N VAL A 10 -11.39 -2.67 12.18
CA VAL A 10 -11.04 -2.72 13.61
C VAL A 10 -9.54 -2.51 13.83
N ALA A 11 -8.69 -3.25 13.10
CA ALA A 11 -7.24 -3.21 13.28
C ALA A 11 -6.63 -1.83 12.99
N LEU A 12 -7.19 -1.11 12.01
CA LEU A 12 -6.75 0.23 11.62
C LEU A 12 -7.57 1.36 12.27
N ASN A 13 -8.56 1.03 13.09
CA ASN A 13 -9.49 1.98 13.71
C ASN A 13 -10.09 2.99 12.70
N LEU A 14 -10.60 2.46 11.58
CA LEU A 14 -11.06 3.27 10.45
C LEU A 14 -12.36 4.01 10.80
N PRO A 15 -12.46 5.31 10.45
CA PRO A 15 -13.75 5.98 10.40
C PRO A 15 -14.74 5.26 9.47
N PRO A 16 -16.06 5.35 9.74
CA PRO A 16 -17.07 4.76 8.86
C PRO A 16 -16.92 5.26 7.41
N GLY A 17 -16.83 4.33 6.47
CA GLY A 17 -16.72 4.65 5.04
C GLY A 17 -15.30 4.92 4.54
N THR A 18 -14.27 4.92 5.40
CA THR A 18 -12.88 5.08 4.96
C THR A 18 -12.42 3.87 4.14
N PRO A 19 -11.97 4.05 2.89
CA PRO A 19 -11.45 2.96 2.07
C PRO A 19 -10.04 2.58 2.52
N VAL A 20 -9.55 1.44 2.02
CA VAL A 20 -8.16 1.02 2.19
C VAL A 20 -7.44 0.86 0.86
N VAL A 21 -6.11 1.03 0.91
CA VAL A 21 -5.20 0.64 -0.17
C VAL A 21 -4.55 -0.69 0.17
N ASP A 22 -4.49 -1.57 -0.81
CA ASP A 22 -3.74 -2.82 -0.75
C ASP A 22 -2.43 -2.61 -1.51
N LEU A 23 -1.30 -2.69 -0.80
CA LEU A 23 0.05 -2.50 -1.34
C LEU A 23 0.83 -3.81 -1.26
N THR A 24 1.23 -4.31 -2.43
CA THR A 24 2.20 -5.40 -2.55
C THR A 24 3.52 -4.83 -3.07
N ARG A 25 4.61 -5.03 -2.34
CA ARG A 25 5.96 -4.61 -2.74
C ARG A 25 6.94 -5.78 -2.64
N THR A 26 7.76 -5.98 -3.65
CA THR A 26 8.91 -6.89 -3.57
C THR A 26 10.19 -6.08 -3.57
N THR A 27 11.06 -6.32 -2.58
CA THR A 27 12.39 -5.72 -2.51
C THR A 27 13.42 -6.71 -3.01
N TYR A 28 14.38 -6.24 -3.81
CA TYR A 28 15.43 -7.06 -4.39
C TYR A 28 16.81 -6.58 -3.91
N ASP A 29 17.77 -7.51 -3.78
CA ASP A 29 19.17 -7.19 -3.52
C ASP A 29 19.88 -6.65 -4.78
N THR A 30 21.16 -6.32 -4.65
CA THR A 30 22.00 -5.80 -5.75
C THR A 30 22.24 -6.80 -6.88
N GLU A 31 21.94 -8.08 -6.67
CA GLU A 31 22.06 -9.15 -7.66
C GLU A 31 20.68 -9.54 -8.25
N GLY A 32 19.63 -8.78 -7.93
CA GLY A 32 18.28 -8.99 -8.45
C GLY A 32 17.54 -10.14 -7.77
N ARG A 33 17.99 -10.63 -6.61
CA ARG A 33 17.27 -11.66 -5.86
C ARG A 33 16.25 -11.01 -4.94
N ALA A 34 15.03 -11.55 -4.92
CA ALA A 34 14.00 -11.09 -4.00
C ALA A 34 14.44 -11.38 -2.56
N VAL A 35 14.47 -10.35 -1.72
CA VAL A 35 14.84 -10.45 -0.30
C VAL A 35 13.65 -10.22 0.62
N GLU A 36 12.58 -9.59 0.12
CA GLU A 36 11.41 -9.25 0.92
C GLU A 36 10.16 -9.14 0.06
N VAL A 37 9.03 -9.60 0.59
CA VAL A 37 7.69 -9.37 0.03
C VAL A 37 6.84 -8.72 1.11
N MET A 38 6.49 -7.45 0.89
CA MET A 38 5.63 -6.66 1.76
C MET A 38 4.19 -6.77 1.27
N LEU A 39 3.29 -7.11 2.17
CA LEU A 39 1.85 -6.92 2.00
C LEU A 39 1.37 -5.93 3.06
N ALA A 40 0.78 -4.82 2.64
CA ALA A 40 0.31 -3.78 3.54
C ALA A 40 -1.09 -3.32 3.17
N ILE A 41 -1.94 -3.15 4.20
CA ILE A 41 -3.25 -2.51 4.10
C ILE A 41 -3.13 -1.14 4.77
N LEU A 42 -3.41 -0.07 4.01
CA LEU A 42 -3.23 1.31 4.46
C LEU A 42 -4.57 2.04 4.51
N ALA A 43 -4.78 2.84 5.56
CA ALA A 43 -5.95 3.71 5.70
C ALA A 43 -5.94 4.78 4.59
N GLY A 44 -6.99 4.81 3.77
CA GLY A 44 -7.03 5.59 2.53
C GLY A 44 -7.12 7.10 2.73
N ASP A 45 -7.56 7.55 3.89
CA ASP A 45 -7.60 8.95 4.32
C ASP A 45 -6.25 9.48 4.84
N MET A 46 -5.29 8.58 5.10
CA MET A 46 -3.99 8.91 5.68
C MET A 46 -2.82 8.73 4.70
N VAL A 47 -3.07 8.31 3.45
CA VAL A 47 -2.02 7.99 2.49
C VAL A 47 -2.23 8.69 1.15
N THR A 48 -1.14 9.17 0.56
CA THR A 48 -1.07 9.60 -0.84
C THR A 48 0.18 9.01 -1.48
N PHE A 49 0.00 8.41 -2.66
CA PHE A 49 1.12 7.94 -3.48
C PHE A 49 1.37 8.97 -4.58
N ALA A 50 2.47 9.70 -4.46
CA ALA A 50 2.92 10.66 -5.46
C ALA A 50 4.19 10.12 -6.13
N TYR A 51 4.23 10.19 -7.44
CA TYR A 51 5.35 9.71 -8.25
C TYR A 51 5.80 10.80 -9.21
N GLU A 52 7.10 10.92 -9.38
CA GLU A 52 7.73 11.73 -10.42
C GLU A 52 8.51 10.78 -11.34
N PHE A 53 8.33 10.95 -12.64
CA PHE A 53 9.00 10.16 -13.66
C PHE A 53 9.73 11.09 -14.62
N PRO A 54 10.99 10.80 -15.01
CA PRO A 54 11.66 11.56 -16.05
C PRO A 54 10.95 11.38 -17.39
N ILE A 55 10.93 12.43 -18.20
CA ILE A 55 10.46 12.35 -19.58
C ILE A 55 11.56 11.65 -20.41
N PRO A 56 11.27 10.55 -21.13
CA PRO A 56 12.23 9.94 -22.04
C PRO A 56 12.57 10.88 -23.21
N ASP A 57 13.80 10.83 -23.71
CA ASP A 57 14.24 11.56 -24.93
C ASP A 57 13.42 11.17 -26.18
#